data_AF-A0AB34Z4L9-F1
#
_entry.id   AF-A0AB34Z4L9-F1
#
_cell.length_a   1.000
_cell.length_b   1.000
_cell.length_c   1.000
_cell.angle_alpha   90.00
_cell.angle_beta   90.00
_cell.angle_gamma   90.00
#
_symmetry.space_group_name_H-M   'P 1'
#
loop_
_entity.id
_entity.type
_entity.pdbx_description
1 polymer ?
#
loop_
_entity_poly.entity_id
_entity_poly.type
_entity_poly.pdbx_seq_one_letter_code
_entity_poly.pdbx_strand_id
1 'polypeptide(L)' 'MSRQSRFETTTYREHEIRVRAEQASPGARWTLWVDVYALGGKRQPRIGGREPGWETYQEAIAQGFRAGRQLVDAQLEMA' A
#
# COMPACT_ATOMS: atom_id res chain seq x y z
N MET A 1 -3.26 -22.07 -12.59
CA MET A 1 -3.19 -21.63 -11.18
C MET A 1 -3.63 -20.17 -11.10
N SER A 2 -4.51 -19.81 -10.16
CA SER A 2 -5.11 -18.47 -10.08
C SER A 2 -4.29 -17.52 -9.19
N ARG A 3 -4.07 -16.31 -9.71
CA ARG A 3 -3.54 -15.16 -8.96
C ARG A 3 -4.55 -14.76 -7.87
N GLN A 4 -4.06 -14.36 -6.69
CA GLN A 4 -4.90 -13.76 -5.66
C GLN A 4 -4.57 -12.28 -5.48
N SER A 5 -5.59 -11.46 -5.24
CA SER A 5 -5.42 -10.05 -4.92
C SER A 5 -6.31 -9.66 -3.73
N ARG A 6 -5.81 -8.75 -2.91
CA ARG A 6 -6.50 -8.14 -1.78
C ARG A 6 -6.30 -6.63 -1.86
N PHE A 7 -7.36 -5.90 -1.56
CA PHE A 7 -7.42 -4.45 -1.68
C PHE A 7 -8.05 -3.89 -0.42
N GLU A 8 -7.38 -2.94 0.22
CA GLU A 8 -7.90 -2.23 1.37
C GLU A 8 -7.61 -0.74 1.25
N THR A 9 -8.52 0.08 1.76
CA THR A 9 -8.43 1.53 1.72
C THR A 9 -8.66 2.09 3.12
N THR A 10 -7.92 3.14 3.46
CA THR A 10 -8.17 3.92 4.68
C THR A 10 -7.95 5.40 4.43
N THR A 11 -8.51 6.24 5.29
CA THR A 11 -8.25 7.69 5.29
C THR A 11 -7.38 8.04 6.48
N TYR A 12 -6.34 8.84 6.26
CA TYR A 12 -5.43 9.33 7.27
C TYR A 12 -5.04 10.77 6.98
N ARG A 13 -5.31 11.70 7.92
CA ARG A 13 -4.98 13.14 7.80
C ARG A 13 -5.38 13.72 6.43
N GLU A 14 -6.63 13.52 6.03
CA GLU A 14 -7.14 14.00 4.73
C GLU A 14 -6.44 13.40 3.50
N HIS A 15 -5.78 12.26 3.67
CA HIS A 15 -5.22 11.48 2.58
C HIS A 15 -5.87 10.11 2.54
N GLU A 16 -6.32 9.69 1.37
CA GLU A 16 -6.74 8.33 1.12
C GLU A 16 -5.51 7.47 0.80
N ILE A 17 -5.34 6.38 1.54
CA ILE A 17 -4.29 5.39 1.34
C ILE A 17 -4.96 4.12 0.82
N ARG A 18 -4.61 3.72 -0.40
CA ARG A 18 -5.06 2.48 -1.03
C ARG A 18 -3.91 1.47 -1.04
N VAL A 19 -4.16 0.30 -0.49
CA VAL A 19 -3.19 -0.79 -0.42
C VAL A 19 -3.67 -1.96 -1.25
N ARG A 20 -2.81 -2.47 -2.12
CA ARG A 20 -3.01 -3.70 -2.88
C ARG A 20 -1.95 -4.71 -2.50
N ALA A 21 -2.37 -5.91 -2.13
CA ALA A 21 -1.51 -7.07 -1.98
C ALA A 21 -1.86 -8.12 -3.05
N GLU A 22 -0.87 -8.69 -3.73
CA GLU A 22 -1.09 -9.74 -4.74
C GLU A 22 -0.16 -10.92 -4.52
N GLN A 23 -0.73 -12.11 -4.65
CA GLN A 23 -0.01 -13.36 -4.69
C GLN A 23 -0.09 -13.92 -6.11
N ALA A 24 1.07 -14.01 -6.79
CA ALA A 24 1.13 -14.39 -8.21
C ALA A 24 0.68 -15.84 -8.46
N SER A 25 0.94 -16.74 -7.51
CA SER A 25 0.54 -18.15 -7.52
C SER A 25 0.40 -18.68 -6.09
N PRO A 26 -0.35 -19.77 -5.84
CA PRO A 26 -0.48 -20.35 -4.51
C PRO A 26 0.90 -20.65 -3.89
N GLY A 27 1.12 -20.15 -2.68
CA GLY A 27 2.39 -20.31 -1.95
C GLY A 27 3.49 -19.30 -2.31
N ALA A 28 3.30 -18.45 -3.32
CA ALA A 28 4.19 -17.32 -3.54
C ALA A 28 4.05 -16.28 -2.41
N ARG A 29 5.06 -15.44 -2.23
CA ARG A 29 4.96 -14.30 -1.33
C ARG A 29 4.04 -13.21 -1.89
N TRP A 30 3.42 -12.47 -0.99
CA TRP A 30 2.55 -11.35 -1.32
C TRP A 30 3.38 -10.11 -1.71
N THR A 31 3.11 -9.57 -2.89
CA THR A 31 3.68 -8.31 -3.39
C THR A 31 2.77 -7.15 -3.00
N LEU A 32 3.36 -6.06 -2.53
CA LEU A 32 2.66 -4.88 -2.04
C LEU A 32 2.75 -3.72 -3.05
N TRP A 33 1.63 -3.00 -3.20
CA TRP A 33 1.58 -1.65 -3.77
C TRP A 33 0.72 -0.74 -2.91
N VAL A 34 1.14 0.50 -2.76
CA VAL A 34 0.45 1.55 -2.02
C VAL A 34 0.33 2.77 -2.92
N ASP A 35 -0.89 3.28 -3.06
CA ASP A 35 -1.19 4.56 -3.69
C ASP A 35 -1.74 5.50 -2.61
N VAL A 36 -1.22 6.73 -2.57
CA VAL A 36 -1.68 7.77 -1.63
C VAL A 36 -2.25 8.93 -2.43
N TYR A 37 -3.42 9.43 -2.01
CA TYR A 37 -4.14 10.54 -2.63
C TYR A 37 -4.48 11.59 -1.58
N ALA A 38 -4.19 12.86 -1.84
CA ALA A 38 -4.73 13.95 -1.02
C ALA A 38 -6.23 14.18 -1.33
N LEU A 39 -7.00 14.73 -0.37
CA LEU A 39 -8.31 15.33 -0.66
C LEU A 39 -8.15 16.33 -1.82
N GLY A 40 -8.81 16.07 -2.95
CA GLY A 40 -8.60 16.79 -4.22
C GLY A 40 -7.95 15.96 -5.33
N GLY A 41 -7.58 14.71 -5.06
CA GLY A 41 -7.30 13.70 -6.10
C GLY A 41 -5.87 13.70 -6.66
N LYS A 42 -4.94 14.49 -6.08
CA LYS A 42 -3.54 14.43 -6.49
C LYS A 42 -2.92 13.12 -6.03
N ARG A 43 -2.59 12.26 -7.01
CA ARG A 43 -1.94 10.96 -6.81
C ARG A 43 -0.45 11.14 -6.55
N GLN A 44 0.05 10.49 -5.50
CA GLN A 44 1.47 10.44 -5.17
C GLN A 44 2.20 9.29 -5.89
N PRO A 45 3.54 9.33 -5.97
CA PRO A 45 4.32 8.22 -6.49
C PRO A 45 3.93 6.91 -5.79
N ARG A 46 3.63 5.88 -6.58
CA ARG A 46 3.26 4.57 -6.07
C ARG A 46 4.44 3.96 -5.31
N ILE A 47 4.21 3.55 -4.08
CA ILE A 47 5.16 2.74 -3.32
C ILE A 47 4.88 1.29 -3.70
N GLY A 48 5.84 0.53 -4.22
CA GLY A 48 5.62 -0.90 -4.44
C GLY A 48 6.66 -1.63 -5.27
N GLY A 49 6.63 -2.97 -5.17
CA GLY A 49 7.32 -3.89 -6.08
C GLY A 49 8.82 -4.14 -5.85
N ARG A 50 9.46 -3.51 -4.84
CA ARG A 50 10.89 -3.73 -4.53
C ARG A 50 11.18 -4.23 -3.11
N GLU A 51 10.17 -4.31 -2.23
CA GLU A 51 10.35 -4.83 -0.88
C GLU A 51 10.33 -6.37 -0.86
N PRO A 52 10.95 -7.02 0.15
CA PRO A 52 10.76 -8.45 0.39
C PRO A 52 9.27 -8.76 0.44
N GLY A 53 8.82 -9.75 -0.34
CA GLY A 53 7.42 -10.17 -0.30
C GLY A 53 7.02 -10.71 1.08
N TRP A 54 5.74 -10.64 1.40
CA TRP A 54 5.19 -11.03 2.71
C TRP A 54 4.63 -12.45 2.70
N GLU A 55 4.64 -13.14 3.85
CA GLU A 55 4.09 -14.50 3.95
C GLU A 55 2.56 -14.49 3.93
N THR A 56 1.96 -13.50 4.60
CA THR A 56 0.50 -13.32 4.64
C THR A 56 0.06 -12.03 3.98
N TYR A 57 -1.19 -11.98 3.52
CA TYR A 57 -1.74 -10.75 2.96
C TYR A 57 -1.95 -9.70 4.05
N GLN A 58 -2.28 -10.11 5.29
CA GLN A 58 -2.51 -9.20 6.41
C GLN A 58 -1.25 -8.40 6.75
N GLU A 59 -0.08 -9.05 6.76
CA GLU A 59 1.20 -8.37 6.95
C GLU A 59 1.49 -7.39 5.81
N ALA A 60 1.26 -7.80 4.55
CA ALA A 60 1.42 -6.92 3.40
C ALA A 60 0.52 -5.68 3.51
N ILE A 61 -0.75 -5.85 3.90
CA ILE A 61 -1.69 -4.75 4.10
C ILE A 61 -1.25 -3.84 5.24
N ALA A 62 -0.88 -4.40 6.40
CA ALA A 62 -0.45 -3.63 7.56
C ALA A 62 0.81 -2.80 7.27
N GLN A 63 1.78 -3.39 6.56
CA GLN A 63 2.95 -2.66 6.06
C GLN A 63 2.56 -1.57 5.07
N GLY A 64 1.64 -1.86 4.15
CA GLY A 64 1.17 -0.87 3.17
C GLY A 64 0.57 0.37 3.82
N PHE A 65 -0.26 0.19 4.85
CA PHE A 65 -0.79 1.32 5.60
C PHE A 65 0.27 2.06 6.40
N ARG A 66 1.26 1.34 6.96
CA ARG A 66 2.41 1.99 7.64
C ARG A 66 3.20 2.87 6.67
N ALA A 67 3.59 2.34 5.52
CA ALA A 67 4.34 3.08 4.49
C ALA A 67 3.53 4.26 3.94
N GLY A 68 2.22 4.07 3.71
CA GLY A 68 1.33 5.15 3.27
C GLY A 68 1.26 6.30 4.29
N ARG A 69 1.13 5.98 5.59
CA ARG A 69 1.13 7.00 6.65
C ARG A 69 2.46 7.74 6.75
N GLN A 70 3.58 7.02 6.69
CA GLN A 70 4.92 7.64 6.69
C GLN A 70 5.12 8.61 5.53
N LEU A 71 4.61 8.28 4.34
CA LEU A 71 4.64 9.19 3.19
C LEU A 71 3.82 10.46 3.45
N VAL A 72 2.61 10.31 4.02
CA VAL A 72 1.76 11.46 4.38
C VAL A 72 2.43 12.34 5.43
N ASP A 73 2.97 11.74 6.49
CA ASP A 73 3.63 12.47 7.56
C ASP A 73 4.85 13.26 7.02
N ALA A 74 5.71 12.63 6.20
CA ALA A 74 6.85 13.30 5.58
C ALA A 74 6.45 14.44 4.64
N GLN A 75 5.30 14.35 3.97
CA GLN A 75 4.77 15.44 3.13
C GLN A 75 4.32 16.63 3.96
N LEU A 76 3.67 16.38 5.10
CA LEU A 76 3.18 17.42 5.99
C LEU A 76 4.32 18.10 6.76
N GLU A 77 5.42 17.41 7.04
CA GLU A 77 6.61 18.00 7.67
C GLU A 77 7.40 18.92 6.71
N MET A 78 7.28 18.71 5.40
CA MET A 78 7.95 19.53 4.38
C MET A 78 7.08 20.66 3.80
N ALA A 79 5.79 20.70 4.15
CA ALA A 79 4.82 21.70 3.67
C ALA A 79 4.73 22.90 4.61
#